data_AF-A0A815UCW2-F1
#
_entry.id   AF-A0A815UCW2-F1
#
_cell.length_a   1.000
_cell.length_b   1.000
_cell.length_c   1.000
_cell.angle_alpha   90.00
_cell.angle_beta   90.00
_cell.angle_gamma   90.00
#
_symmetry.space_group_name_H-M   'P 1'
#
loop_
_entity.id
_entity.type
_entity.pdbx_description
1 polymer ?
#
loop_
_entity_poly.entity_id
_entity_poly.type
_entity_poly.pdbx_seq_one_letter_code
_entity_poly.pdbx_strand_id
1 'polypeptide(L)'
;KEEKTTTKTKTPRKHQHRSLQARHRRNHQRNTILKKYRYHYSIKRKCYPRFTMFMVRQILRLYRVNYKHVRNDGDELLIGLKDRLSRDRAHHQLPWSIFNRHSYFHYRDVFYR
;
A
#
# COMPACT_ATOMS: atom_id res chain seq x y z
N LYS A 1 -36.13 28.83 57.06
CA LYS A 1 -34.93 27.97 57.19
C LYS A 1 -34.46 27.68 55.77
N GLU A 2 -33.43 28.37 55.31
CA GLU A 2 -32.92 28.24 53.94
C GLU A 2 -31.76 27.23 53.91
N GLU A 3 -31.93 26.17 53.13
CA GLU A 3 -30.89 25.17 52.85
C GLU A 3 -29.88 25.71 51.84
N LYS A 4 -28.65 25.95 52.29
CA LYS A 4 -27.50 26.20 51.41
C LYS A 4 -27.04 24.90 50.76
N THR A 5 -27.40 24.70 49.50
CA THR A 5 -26.82 23.65 48.65
C THR A 5 -25.43 24.09 48.16
N THR A 6 -24.39 23.41 48.66
CA THR A 6 -23.00 23.61 48.23
C THR A 6 -22.78 22.96 46.87
N THR A 7 -22.67 23.77 45.82
CA THR A 7 -22.26 23.33 44.48
C THR A 7 -20.78 22.96 44.48
N LYS A 8 -20.48 21.65 44.42
CA LYS A 8 -19.12 21.13 44.20
C LYS A 8 -18.62 21.61 42.84
N THR A 9 -17.75 22.61 42.84
CA THR A 9 -17.04 23.12 41.67
C THR A 9 -16.15 22.00 41.10
N LYS A 10 -16.58 21.36 40.00
CA LYS A 10 -15.74 20.40 39.25
C LYS A 10 -14.56 21.18 38.68
N THR A 11 -13.36 20.95 39.20
CA THR A 11 -12.13 21.51 38.63
C THR A 11 -11.97 21.04 37.18
N PRO A 12 -11.63 21.94 36.23
CA PRO A 12 -11.40 21.54 34.86
C PRO A 12 -10.22 20.57 34.81
N ARG A 13 -10.46 19.34 34.35
CA ARG A 13 -9.40 18.34 34.14
C ARG A 13 -8.35 18.96 33.22
N LYS A 14 -7.20 19.34 33.79
CA LYS A 14 -6.02 19.80 33.05
C LYS A 14 -5.65 18.70 32.06
N HIS A 15 -5.93 18.90 30.78
CA HIS A 15 -5.48 17.98 29.74
C HIS A 15 -3.95 17.98 29.75
N GLN A 16 -3.33 16.93 30.30
CA GLN A 16 -1.88 16.76 30.26
C GLN A 16 -1.45 16.83 28.79
N HIS A 17 -0.71 17.89 28.45
CA HIS A 17 -0.10 18.02 27.14
C HIS A 17 0.81 16.82 26.91
N ARG A 18 0.56 16.08 25.83
CA ARG A 18 1.39 14.93 25.50
C ARG A 18 2.82 15.38 25.24
N SER A 19 3.77 14.57 25.70
CA SER A 19 5.17 14.76 25.35
C SER A 19 5.38 14.79 23.84
N LEU A 20 6.38 15.53 23.39
CA LEU A 20 6.74 15.65 21.97
C LEU A 20 6.95 14.27 21.32
N GLN A 21 7.58 13.33 22.03
CA GLN A 21 7.76 11.94 21.57
C GLN A 21 6.43 11.20 21.37
N ALA A 22 5.47 11.34 22.31
CA ALA A 22 4.16 10.71 22.17
C ALA A 22 3.37 11.29 20.99
N ARG A 23 3.52 12.59 20.70
CA ARG A 23 2.97 13.24 19.50
C ARG A 23 3.63 12.72 18.22
N HIS A 24 4.96 12.62 18.20
CA HIS A 24 5.71 12.07 17.06
C HIS A 24 5.30 10.63 16.72
N ARG A 25 5.18 9.75 17.73
CA ARG A 25 4.74 8.36 17.52
C ARG A 25 3.36 8.28 16.89
N ARG A 26 2.39 9.08 17.36
CA ARG A 26 1.05 9.14 16.76
C ARG A 26 1.06 9.69 15.34
N ASN A 27 1.81 10.75 15.08
CA ASN A 27 1.93 11.31 13.74
C ASN A 27 2.58 10.32 12.77
N HIS A 28 3.60 9.57 13.22
CA HIS A 28 4.21 8.52 12.43
C HIS A 28 3.20 7.41 12.09
N GLN A 29 2.46 6.90 13.08
CA GLN A 29 1.39 5.91 12.85
C GLN A 29 0.32 6.43 11.88
N ARG A 30 -0.17 7.66 12.09
CA ARG A 30 -1.16 8.30 11.20
C ARG A 30 -0.63 8.43 9.78
N ASN A 31 0.62 8.85 9.61
CA ASN A 31 1.25 8.97 8.30
C ASN A 31 1.47 7.62 7.62
N THR A 32 1.80 6.58 8.37
CA THR A 32 1.91 5.20 7.85
C THR A 32 0.56 4.68 7.38
N ILE A 33 -0.50 4.92 8.15
CA ILE A 33 -1.89 4.59 7.78
C ILE A 33 -2.30 5.36 6.52
N LEU A 34 -2.08 6.68 6.49
CA LEU A 34 -2.39 7.51 5.32
C LEU A 34 -1.58 7.08 4.09
N LYS A 35 -0.31 6.70 4.24
CA LYS A 35 0.51 6.13 3.14
C LYS A 35 -0.06 4.80 2.64
N LYS A 36 -0.58 3.95 3.54
CA LYS A 36 -1.24 2.68 3.19
C LYS A 36 -2.50 2.91 2.33
N TYR A 37 -3.26 3.97 2.60
CA TYR A 37 -4.46 4.34 1.84
C TYR A 37 -4.19 5.22 0.60
N ARG A 38 -2.99 5.79 0.45
CA ARG A 38 -2.64 6.69 -0.66
C ARG A 38 -2.51 5.99 -2.02
N TYR A 39 -2.47 4.66 -2.04
CA TYR A 39 -2.40 3.86 -3.26
C TYR A 39 -3.70 3.06 -3.47
N HIS A 40 -4.81 3.78 -3.61
CA HIS A 40 -6.14 3.18 -3.76
C HIS A 40 -6.28 2.36 -5.05
N TYR A 41 -5.44 2.63 -6.05
CA TYR A 41 -5.48 1.97 -7.34
C TYR A 41 -4.48 0.83 -7.37
N SER A 42 -4.98 -0.36 -7.69
CA SER A 42 -4.15 -1.54 -7.92
C SER A 42 -4.70 -2.35 -9.08
N ILE A 43 -3.80 -3.12 -9.70
CA ILE A 43 -4.14 -4.18 -10.65
C ILE A 43 -3.78 -5.49 -9.98
N LYS A 44 -4.70 -6.44 -10.04
CA LYS A 44 -4.49 -7.83 -9.65
C LYS A 44 -4.28 -8.68 -10.89
N ARG A 45 -3.27 -9.53 -10.88
CA ARG A 45 -3.02 -10.51 -11.94
C ARG A 45 -2.70 -11.85 -11.31
N LYS A 46 -3.25 -12.94 -11.85
CA LYS A 46 -2.78 -14.29 -11.49
C LYS A 46 -1.30 -14.41 -11.81
N CYS A 47 -0.52 -14.96 -10.88
CA CYS A 47 0.92 -15.07 -10.99
C CYS A 47 1.35 -16.52 -10.79
N TYR A 48 2.09 -17.07 -11.75
CA TYR A 48 2.66 -18.39 -11.59
C TYR A 48 3.66 -18.39 -10.41
N PRO A 49 3.56 -19.31 -9.43
CA PRO A 49 4.30 -19.22 -8.16
C PRO A 49 5.82 -19.12 -8.26
N ARG A 50 6.41 -19.54 -9.38
CA ARG A 50 7.87 -19.48 -9.59
C ARG A 50 8.39 -18.11 -10.02
N PHE A 51 7.52 -17.14 -10.30
CA PHE A 51 7.96 -15.77 -10.59
C PHE A 51 8.60 -15.14 -9.35
N THR A 52 9.89 -14.84 -9.45
CA THR A 52 10.58 -14.07 -8.42
C THR A 52 10.19 -12.60 -8.51
N MET A 53 10.27 -11.87 -7.40
CA MET A 53 10.07 -10.41 -7.42
C MET A 53 11.06 -9.67 -8.30
N PHE A 54 12.26 -10.22 -8.49
CA PHE A 54 13.21 -9.70 -9.46
C PHE A 54 12.62 -9.76 -10.89
N MET A 55 12.19 -10.94 -11.34
CA MET A 55 11.61 -11.11 -12.68
C MET A 55 10.39 -10.21 -12.88
N VAL A 56 9.49 -10.16 -11.89
CA VAL A 56 8.30 -9.32 -11.96
C VAL A 56 8.68 -7.86 -12.17
N ARG A 57 9.64 -7.33 -11.41
CA ARG A 57 10.09 -5.94 -11.58
C ARG A 57 10.72 -5.70 -12.95
N GLN A 58 11.48 -6.65 -13.49
CA GLN A 58 12.04 -6.54 -14.84
C GLN A 58 10.94 -6.52 -15.91
N ILE A 59 9.94 -7.39 -15.80
CA ILE A 59 8.78 -7.40 -16.71
C ILE A 59 8.05 -6.07 -16.65
N LEU A 60 7.72 -5.58 -15.45
CA LEU A 60 7.05 -4.29 -15.30
C LEU A 60 7.87 -3.14 -15.91
N ARG A 61 9.21 -3.20 -15.84
CA ARG A 61 10.11 -2.23 -16.48
C ARG A 61 10.07 -2.34 -18.01
N LEU A 62 10.09 -3.55 -18.58
CA LEU A 62 9.99 -3.78 -20.03
C LEU A 62 8.69 -3.18 -20.59
N TYR A 63 7.58 -3.38 -19.89
CA TYR A 63 6.27 -2.82 -20.27
C TYR A 63 6.05 -1.36 -19.84
N ARG A 64 7.10 -0.69 -19.33
CA ARG A 64 7.08 0.72 -18.89
C ARG A 64 5.96 1.04 -17.89
N VAL A 65 5.66 0.09 -17.00
CA VAL A 65 4.61 0.23 -15.99
C VAL A 65 5.14 1.03 -14.81
N ASN A 66 4.56 2.20 -14.58
CA ASN A 66 4.93 3.09 -13.48
C ASN A 66 4.23 2.66 -12.17
N TYR A 67 4.72 1.60 -11.54
CA TYR A 67 4.21 1.11 -10.26
C TYR A 67 4.83 1.82 -9.04
N LYS A 68 4.07 1.89 -7.95
CA LYS A 68 4.51 2.43 -6.65
C LYS A 68 4.95 1.36 -5.69
N HIS A 69 4.24 0.24 -5.68
CA HIS A 69 4.62 -0.95 -4.94
C HIS A 69 4.09 -2.18 -5.68
N VAL A 70 4.76 -3.30 -5.48
CA VAL A 70 4.33 -4.60 -6.00
C VAL A 70 4.54 -5.62 -4.90
N ARG A 71 3.56 -6.50 -4.71
CA ARG A 71 3.63 -7.58 -3.71
C ARG A 71 2.87 -8.81 -4.20
N ASN A 72 3.26 -9.96 -3.70
CA ASN A 72 2.47 -11.18 -3.83
C ASN A 72 1.34 -11.18 -2.80
N ASP A 73 0.18 -11.66 -3.22
CA ASP A 73 -1.03 -11.82 -2.43
C ASP A 73 -1.60 -13.22 -2.75
N GLY A 74 -1.03 -14.25 -2.12
CA GLY A 74 -1.26 -15.65 -2.49
C GLY A 74 -0.76 -15.94 -3.92
N ASP A 75 -1.65 -16.47 -4.75
CA ASP A 75 -1.40 -16.77 -6.17
C ASP A 75 -1.58 -15.56 -7.10
N GLU A 76 -1.81 -14.38 -6.52
CA GLU A 76 -1.98 -13.14 -7.26
C GLU A 76 -0.82 -12.18 -7.02
N LEU A 77 -0.53 -11.39 -8.05
CA LEU A 77 0.34 -10.24 -7.97
C LEU A 77 -0.51 -8.99 -7.84
N LEU A 78 -0.27 -8.21 -6.78
CA LEU A 78 -0.86 -6.90 -6.58
C LEU A 78 0.14 -5.82 -7.01
N ILE A 79 -0.22 -5.06 -8.05
CA ILE A 79 0.57 -3.95 -8.57
C ILE A 79 -0.13 -2.64 -8.18
N GLY A 80 0.44 -1.93 -7.21
CA GLY A 80 -0.09 -0.66 -6.70
C GLY A 80 0.37 0.53 -7.52
N LEU A 81 -0.56 1.44 -7.83
CA LEU A 81 -0.39 2.58 -8.74
C LEU A 81 -0.76 3.90 -8.06
N LYS A 82 -0.26 5.01 -8.61
CA LYS A 82 -0.44 6.35 -8.03
C LYS A 82 -1.87 6.88 -8.17
N ASP A 83 -2.50 6.64 -9.32
CA ASP A 83 -3.76 7.25 -9.73
C ASP A 83 -4.51 6.35 -10.72
N ARG A 84 -5.77 6.70 -11.01
CA ARG A 84 -6.67 5.93 -11.88
C ARG A 84 -6.16 5.84 -13.32
N LEU A 85 -5.65 6.93 -13.88
CA LEU A 85 -5.15 6.95 -15.27
C LEU A 85 -3.93 6.05 -15.43
N SER A 86 -3.06 6.00 -14.42
CA SER A 86 -1.94 5.07 -14.38
C SER A 86 -2.42 3.61 -14.30
N ARG A 87 -3.52 3.34 -13.58
CA ARG A 87 -4.18 2.02 -13.56
C ARG A 87 -4.69 1.62 -14.93
N ASP A 88 -5.48 2.47 -15.56
CA ASP A 88 -6.11 2.13 -16.83
C ASP A 88 -5.03 1.94 -17.92
N ARG A 89 -4.01 2.80 -17.96
CA ARG A 89 -2.84 2.61 -18.85
C ARG A 89 -2.11 1.30 -18.59
N ALA A 90 -1.75 1.01 -17.34
CA ALA A 90 -1.04 -0.23 -17.00
C ALA A 90 -1.88 -1.48 -17.32
N HIS A 91 -3.21 -1.38 -17.21
CA HIS A 91 -4.12 -2.47 -17.56
C HIS A 91 -4.11 -2.80 -19.06
N HIS A 92 -3.94 -1.79 -19.92
CA HIS A 92 -3.79 -1.97 -21.37
C HIS A 92 -2.36 -2.36 -21.78
N GLN A 93 -1.34 -1.84 -21.08
CA GLN A 93 0.06 -2.14 -21.36
C GLN A 93 0.45 -3.58 -21.01
N LEU A 94 -0.11 -4.13 -19.92
CA LEU A 94 0.21 -5.48 -19.45
C LEU A 94 -0.78 -6.50 -20.00
N PRO A 95 -0.33 -7.43 -20.86
CA PRO A 95 -1.16 -8.55 -21.28
C PRO A 95 -1.68 -9.32 -20.07
N TRP A 96 -2.93 -9.77 -20.12
CA TRP A 96 -3.55 -10.51 -19.01
C TRP A 96 -2.79 -11.79 -18.63
N SER A 97 -2.15 -12.43 -19.60
CA SER A 97 -1.43 -13.69 -19.47
C SER A 97 0.05 -13.55 -19.12
N ILE A 98 0.55 -12.33 -18.88
CA ILE A 98 1.99 -12.05 -18.80
C ILE A 98 2.72 -12.74 -17.64
N PHE A 99 1.98 -13.13 -16.60
CA PHE A 99 2.51 -13.84 -15.44
C PHE A 99 2.10 -15.32 -15.39
N ASN A 100 1.80 -15.93 -16.55
CA ASN A 100 1.48 -17.36 -16.63
C ASN A 100 2.75 -18.24 -16.72
N ARG A 101 2.56 -19.55 -16.63
CA ARG A 101 3.64 -20.55 -16.70
C ARG A 101 4.48 -20.44 -17.99
N HIS A 102 3.84 -20.18 -19.13
CA HIS A 102 4.54 -20.06 -20.41
C HIS A 102 5.48 -18.85 -20.42
N SER A 103 4.97 -17.69 -20.01
CA SER A 103 5.73 -16.45 -19.88
C SER A 103 6.89 -16.60 -18.89
N TYR A 104 6.72 -17.38 -17.81
CA TYR A 104 7.79 -17.66 -16.86
C TYR A 104 9.02 -18.29 -17.54
N PHE A 105 8.82 -19.32 -18.36
CA PHE A 105 9.96 -19.97 -19.05
C PHE A 105 10.61 -19.00 -20.03
N HIS A 106 9.82 -18.27 -20.81
CA HIS A 106 10.34 -17.23 -21.70
C HIS A 106 11.21 -16.20 -20.97
N TYR A 107 10.71 -15.60 -19.89
CA TYR A 107 11.45 -14.57 -19.15
C TYR A 107 12.59 -15.13 -18.32
N ARG A 108 12.50 -16.38 -17.85
CA ARG A 108 13.60 -17.04 -17.15
C ARG A 108 14.83 -17.11 -18.05
N ASP A 109 14.64 -17.54 -19.29
CA ASP A 109 15.75 -17.69 -20.23
C ASP A 109 16.31 -16.34 -20.69
N VAL A 110 15.48 -15.30 -20.70
CA VAL A 110 15.91 -13.92 -21.04
C VAL A 110 16.69 -13.25 -19.91
N PHE A 111 16.30 -13.46 -18.64
CA PHE A 111 16.89 -12.73 -17.51
C PHE A 111 18.01 -13.46 -16.78
N TYR A 112 18.12 -14.78 -16.95
CA TYR A 112 19.13 -15.62 -16.29
C TYR A 112 20.10 -16.30 -17.26
N ARG A 113 20.10 -15.90 -18.54
CA ARG A 113 21.25 -16.09 -19.44
C ARG A 113 22.33 -15.08 -19.11
#